data_AF-A0A7J9TMQ0-F1
#
_entry.id   AF-A0A7J9TMQ0-F1
#
_cell.length_a   1.000
_cell.length_b   1.000
_cell.length_c   1.000
_cell.angle_alpha   90.00
_cell.angle_beta   90.00
_cell.angle_gamma   90.00
#
_symmetry.space_group_name_H-M   'P 1'
#
loop_
_entity.id
_entity.type
_entity.pdbx_description
1 polymer ?
#
loop_
_entity_poly.entity_id
_entity_poly.type
_entity_poly.pdbx_seq_one_letter_code
_entity_poly.pdbx_strand_id
1 'polypeptide(L)'
;MKLSVFTVDNMPMIEQGHDLAGLINKRTTIEEHDIIVIASTIVSKAQALVIDPGTITPTPEAERISKKIGNDPAFVQAVLNESTEVLIESPIFLVRHVSGNVCINAGIDESNVEHGLLLLPADPDESARQ
;
A
#
# COMPACT_ATOMS: atom_id res chain seq x y z
N MET A 1 28.28 -19.84 8.30
CA MET A 1 27.55 -19.04 7.29
C MET A 1 27.35 -17.65 7.86
N LYS A 2 27.60 -16.59 7.08
CA LYS A 2 27.44 -15.20 7.53
C LYS A 2 26.31 -14.58 6.71
N LEU A 3 25.39 -13.90 7.40
CA LEU A 3 24.33 -13.10 6.79
C LEU A 3 24.67 -11.62 7.02
N SER A 4 24.47 -10.79 6.01
CA SER A 4 24.51 -9.32 6.10
C SER A 4 23.17 -8.75 5.67
N VAL A 5 22.70 -7.76 6.41
CA VAL A 5 21.48 -7.00 6.08
C VAL A 5 21.84 -5.53 6.24
N PHE A 6 21.54 -4.72 5.24
CA PHE A 6 21.83 -3.30 5.21
C PHE A 6 20.76 -2.55 4.40
N THR A 7 20.69 -1.23 4.59
CA THR A 7 19.76 -0.35 3.90
C THR A 7 20.35 0.19 2.60
N VAL A 8 19.49 0.52 1.64
CA VAL A 8 19.88 1.32 0.47
C VAL A 8 19.74 2.79 0.86
N ASP A 9 20.85 3.41 1.23
CA ASP A 9 20.87 4.78 1.74
C ASP A 9 20.65 5.84 0.63
N ASN A 10 20.24 7.04 1.03
CA ASN A 10 20.06 8.20 0.15
C ASN A 10 19.05 7.99 -1.00
N MET A 11 18.01 7.17 -0.76
CA MET A 11 16.86 7.09 -1.65
C MET A 11 16.10 8.43 -1.67
N PRO A 12 15.68 8.93 -2.84
CA PRO A 12 14.89 10.15 -2.92
C PRO A 12 13.48 9.91 -2.39
N MET A 13 12.72 10.98 -2.18
CA MET A 13 11.27 10.86 -2.08
C MET A 13 10.74 10.27 -3.40
N ILE A 14 9.99 9.18 -3.30
CA ILE A 14 9.49 8.47 -4.47
C ILE A 14 8.22 9.16 -4.97
N GLU A 15 8.21 9.42 -6.27
CA GLU A 15 7.11 10.02 -7.01
C GLU A 15 6.65 9.08 -8.12
N GLN A 16 5.50 9.40 -8.70
CA GLN A 16 4.95 8.68 -9.84
C GLN A 16 5.98 8.57 -10.97
N GLY A 17 6.12 7.36 -11.52
CA GLY A 17 6.99 7.07 -12.66
C GLY A 17 8.47 6.89 -12.32
N HIS A 18 8.87 6.96 -11.04
CA HIS A 18 10.24 6.64 -10.65
C HIS A 18 10.58 5.16 -10.91
N ASP A 19 11.71 4.94 -11.59
CA ASP A 19 12.32 3.62 -11.77
C ASP A 19 13.02 3.17 -10.48
N LEU A 20 12.34 2.36 -9.67
CA LEU A 20 12.87 1.87 -8.40
C LEU A 20 14.11 1.00 -8.59
N ALA A 21 14.13 0.11 -9.59
CA ALA A 21 15.26 -0.77 -9.88
C ALA A 21 16.50 0.05 -10.24
N GLY A 22 16.35 1.04 -11.14
CA GLY A 22 17.42 1.95 -11.51
C GLY A 22 17.89 2.83 -10.34
N LEU A 23 17.01 3.23 -9.44
CA LEU A 23 17.38 3.99 -8.24
C LEU A 23 18.19 3.16 -7.24
N ILE A 24 17.80 1.90 -7.02
CA ILE A 24 18.48 0.96 -6.13
C ILE A 24 19.85 0.58 -6.71
N ASN A 25 19.92 0.19 -7.99
CA ASN A 25 21.14 -0.25 -8.66
C ASN A 25 22.24 0.84 -8.72
N LYS A 26 21.85 2.13 -8.67
CA LYS A 26 22.80 3.25 -8.59
C LYS A 26 23.41 3.47 -7.21
N ARG A 27 22.86 2.84 -6.16
CA ARG A 27 23.18 3.13 -4.75
C ARG A 27 23.78 1.95 -4.00
N THR A 28 23.64 0.74 -4.53
CA THR A 28 24.25 -0.44 -3.95
C THR A 28 24.71 -1.39 -5.05
N THR A 29 25.70 -2.21 -4.72
CA THR A 29 26.01 -3.41 -5.49
C THR A 29 25.00 -4.48 -5.10
N ILE A 30 24.51 -5.23 -6.08
CA ILE A 30 23.64 -6.40 -5.90
C ILE A 30 24.43 -7.61 -6.41
N GLU A 31 24.54 -8.64 -5.58
CA GLU A 31 25.22 -9.89 -5.90
C GLU A 31 24.22 -11.00 -6.24
N GLU A 32 24.72 -12.08 -6.86
CA GLU A 32 23.89 -13.24 -7.16
C GLU A 32 23.34 -13.84 -5.86
N HIS A 33 22.03 -14.12 -5.84
CA HIS A 33 21.28 -14.62 -4.68
C HIS A 33 21.01 -13.62 -3.56
N ASP A 34 21.30 -12.33 -3.76
CA ASP A 34 20.80 -11.29 -2.86
C ASP A 34 19.27 -11.22 -2.87
N ILE A 35 18.70 -10.87 -1.72
CA ILE A 35 17.25 -10.63 -1.56
C ILE A 35 17.05 -9.14 -1.36
N ILE A 36 16.28 -8.53 -2.27
CA ILE A 36 15.87 -7.13 -2.17
C ILE A 36 14.49 -7.08 -1.53
N VAL A 37 14.37 -6.33 -0.43
CA VAL A 37 13.10 -6.11 0.25
C VAL A 37 12.68 -4.66 0.04
N ILE A 38 11.54 -4.48 -0.61
CA ILE A 38 10.98 -3.17 -0.96
C ILE A 38 9.65 -3.01 -0.23
N ALA A 39 9.47 -1.89 0.48
CA ALA A 39 8.20 -1.58 1.11
C ALA A 39 7.15 -1.23 0.03
N SER A 40 5.92 -1.72 0.18
CA SER A 40 4.83 -1.46 -0.78
C SER A 40 4.59 0.02 -1.01
N THR A 41 4.78 0.87 0.02
CA THR A 41 4.59 2.32 -0.06
C THR A 41 5.30 2.96 -1.25
N ILE A 42 6.57 2.61 -1.49
CA ILE A 42 7.33 3.22 -2.59
C ILE A 42 6.96 2.62 -3.96
N VAL A 43 6.52 1.36 -3.99
CA VAL A 43 5.96 0.73 -5.19
C VAL A 43 4.66 1.42 -5.58
N SER A 44 3.74 1.59 -4.63
CA SER A 44 2.46 2.27 -4.85
C SER A 44 2.63 3.71 -5.31
N LYS A 45 3.60 4.45 -4.75
CA LYS A 45 3.91 5.81 -5.19
C LYS A 45 4.43 5.86 -6.62
N ALA A 46 5.39 4.98 -6.96
CA ALA A 46 5.91 4.88 -8.32
C ALA A 46 4.81 4.53 -9.33
N GLN A 47 3.81 3.74 -8.92
CA GLN A 47 2.66 3.32 -9.73
C GLN A 47 1.46 4.28 -9.71
N ALA A 48 1.60 5.46 -9.09
CA ALA A 48 0.53 6.48 -9.02
C ALA A 48 -0.74 6.04 -8.29
N LEU A 49 -0.63 5.23 -7.24
CA LEU A 49 -1.76 4.66 -6.51
C LEU A 49 -2.23 5.51 -5.33
N VAL A 50 -2.01 6.82 -5.39
CA VAL A 50 -2.57 7.78 -4.43
C VAL A 50 -3.90 8.28 -4.98
N ILE A 51 -4.98 8.07 -4.24
CA ILE A 51 -6.32 8.54 -4.62
C ILE A 51 -6.80 9.66 -3.68
N ASP A 52 -7.57 10.60 -4.22
CA ASP A 52 -8.19 11.67 -3.44
C ASP A 52 -9.50 11.15 -2.80
N PRO A 53 -9.60 11.07 -1.46
CA PRO A 53 -10.82 10.65 -0.78
C PRO A 53 -12.03 11.55 -1.11
N GLY A 54 -11.80 12.83 -1.48
CA GLY A 54 -12.86 13.75 -1.91
C GLY A 54 -13.58 13.35 -3.20
N THR A 55 -13.00 12.41 -3.97
CA THR A 55 -13.61 11.86 -5.18
C THR A 55 -14.44 10.61 -4.94
N ILE A 56 -14.39 10.05 -3.72
CA ILE A 56 -15.07 8.81 -3.36
C ILE A 56 -16.47 9.11 -2.83
N THR A 57 -17.50 8.45 -3.37
CA THR A 57 -18.87 8.54 -2.87
C THR A 57 -19.17 7.35 -1.94
N PRO A 58 -19.34 7.56 -0.62
CA PRO A 58 -19.60 6.47 0.32
C PRO A 58 -20.96 5.82 0.07
N THR A 59 -21.00 4.49 0.16
CA THR A 59 -22.25 3.72 0.18
C THR A 59 -22.89 3.74 1.59
N PRO A 60 -24.18 3.38 1.72
CA PRO A 60 -24.82 3.23 3.02
C PRO A 60 -24.11 2.22 3.95
N GLU A 61 -23.45 1.21 3.37
CA GLU A 61 -22.64 0.26 4.12
C GLU A 61 -21.38 0.92 4.69
N ALA A 62 -20.65 1.69 3.87
CA ALA A 62 -19.48 2.42 4.32
C ALA A 62 -19.82 3.42 5.44
N GLU A 63 -20.92 4.16 5.31
CA GLU A 63 -21.40 5.07 6.36
C GLU A 63 -21.75 4.32 7.67
N ARG A 64 -22.37 3.15 7.56
CA ARG A 64 -22.74 2.32 8.72
C ARG A 64 -21.49 1.81 9.45
N ILE A 65 -20.49 1.34 8.71
CA ILE A 65 -19.24 0.83 9.28
C ILE A 65 -18.41 1.99 9.87
N SER A 66 -18.30 3.11 9.16
CA SER A 66 -17.64 4.34 9.64
C SER A 66 -18.13 4.75 11.03
N LYS A 67 -19.45 4.74 11.27
CA LYS A 67 -20.02 5.04 12.60
C LYS A 67 -19.57 4.09 13.71
N LYS A 68 -19.17 2.85 13.40
CA LYS A 68 -18.70 1.86 14.38
C LYS A 68 -17.21 2.01 14.72
N ILE A 69 -16.39 2.46 13.78
CA ILE A 69 -14.93 2.53 13.93
C ILE A 69 -14.37 3.96 14.04
N GLY A 70 -15.18 4.97 13.71
CA GLY A 70 -14.79 6.39 13.82
C GLY A 70 -13.93 6.91 12.66
N ASN A 71 -13.71 6.11 11.62
CA ASN A 71 -13.02 6.54 10.39
C ASN A 71 -13.96 7.33 9.46
N ASP A 72 -13.37 8.09 8.53
CA ASP A 72 -14.11 8.79 7.49
C ASP A 72 -14.87 7.81 6.57
N PRO A 73 -16.13 8.08 6.19
CA PRO A 73 -16.89 7.19 5.29
C PRO A 73 -16.24 6.97 3.92
N ALA A 74 -15.53 7.96 3.36
CA ALA A 74 -14.80 7.82 2.11
C ALA A 74 -13.59 6.89 2.27
N PHE A 75 -12.90 6.96 3.40
CA PHE A 75 -11.85 6.00 3.75
C PHE A 75 -12.41 4.58 3.82
N VAL A 76 -13.51 4.39 4.57
CA VAL A 76 -14.16 3.07 4.67
C VAL A 76 -14.61 2.57 3.30
N GLN A 77 -15.14 3.45 2.45
CA GLN A 77 -15.50 3.09 1.09
C GLN A 77 -14.29 2.67 0.24
N ALA A 78 -13.15 3.35 0.38
CA ALA A 78 -11.91 2.95 -0.29
C ALA A 78 -11.48 1.55 0.12
N VAL A 79 -11.51 1.26 1.43
CA VAL A 79 -11.21 -0.08 1.96
C VAL A 79 -12.15 -1.13 1.35
N LEU A 80 -13.45 -0.85 1.30
CA LEU A 80 -14.44 -1.76 0.72
C LEU A 80 -14.21 -1.99 -0.77
N ASN A 81 -13.83 -0.96 -1.53
CA ASN A 81 -13.52 -1.08 -2.96
C ASN A 81 -12.33 -2.01 -3.21
N GLU A 82 -11.35 -1.99 -2.31
CA GLU A 82 -10.14 -2.83 -2.37
C GLU A 82 -10.31 -4.18 -1.66
N SER A 83 -11.54 -4.58 -1.31
CA SER A 83 -11.81 -5.79 -0.54
C SER A 83 -12.79 -6.74 -1.22
N THR A 84 -12.54 -8.05 -1.08
CA THR A 84 -13.48 -9.11 -1.49
C THR A 84 -14.39 -9.57 -0.35
N GLU A 85 -13.97 -9.37 0.90
CA GLU A 85 -14.66 -9.89 2.09
C GLU A 85 -14.36 -9.01 3.31
N VAL A 86 -15.39 -8.70 4.10
CA VAL A 86 -15.25 -8.07 5.42
C VAL A 86 -15.27 -9.16 6.49
N LEU A 87 -14.20 -9.24 7.29
CA LEU A 87 -14.05 -10.27 8.33
C LEU A 87 -14.42 -9.72 9.71
N ILE A 88 -13.98 -8.49 10.02
CA ILE A 88 -14.27 -7.79 11.27
C ILE A 88 -14.55 -6.34 10.93
N GLU A 89 -15.71 -5.83 11.34
CA GLU A 89 -16.06 -4.42 11.14
C GLU A 89 -15.58 -3.51 12.29
N SER A 90 -15.38 -4.04 13.50
CA SER A 90 -15.03 -3.28 14.71
C SER A 90 -14.52 -4.25 15.80
N PRO A 91 -13.55 -3.86 16.67
CA PRO A 91 -12.96 -2.53 16.81
C PRO A 91 -11.86 -2.22 15.78
N ILE A 92 -11.42 -3.24 15.02
CA ILE A 92 -10.51 -3.09 13.90
C ILE A 92 -11.26 -3.44 12.62
N PHE A 93 -10.97 -2.73 11.54
CA PHE A 93 -11.58 -3.03 10.25
C PHE A 93 -10.69 -4.01 9.48
N LEU A 94 -10.97 -5.30 9.63
CA LEU A 94 -10.22 -6.40 9.04
C LEU A 94 -10.96 -6.95 7.82
N VAL A 95 -10.26 -7.01 6.70
CA VAL A 95 -10.82 -7.38 5.40
C VAL A 95 -9.85 -8.30 4.64
N ARG A 96 -10.35 -8.95 3.60
CA ARG A 96 -9.54 -9.60 2.58
C ARG A 96 -9.37 -8.65 1.40
N HIS A 97 -8.15 -8.15 1.18
CA HIS A 97 -7.79 -7.34 0.03
C HIS A 97 -7.96 -8.13 -1.27
N VAL A 98 -8.19 -7.46 -2.40
CA VAL A 98 -8.37 -8.09 -3.73
C VAL A 98 -7.18 -8.96 -4.18
N SER A 99 -5.96 -8.66 -3.70
CA SER A 99 -4.77 -9.49 -3.93
C SER A 99 -4.67 -10.73 -3.02
N GLY A 100 -5.65 -10.93 -2.13
CA GLY A 100 -5.78 -12.12 -1.27
C GLY A 100 -5.30 -11.95 0.17
N ASN A 101 -4.54 -10.88 0.47
CA ASN A 101 -4.06 -10.61 1.83
C ASN A 101 -5.22 -10.31 2.79
N VAL A 102 -5.20 -10.94 3.97
CA VAL A 102 -6.06 -10.56 5.09
C VAL A 102 -5.34 -9.51 5.92
N CYS A 103 -5.84 -8.28 5.88
CA CYS A 103 -5.17 -7.13 6.51
C CYS A 103 -6.18 -6.09 7.00
N ILE A 104 -5.70 -5.21 7.87
CA ILE A 104 -6.48 -4.07 8.35
C ILE A 104 -6.58 -3.05 7.21
N ASN A 105 -7.77 -2.47 7.02
CA ASN A 105 -8.03 -1.40 6.05
C ASN A 105 -7.59 -1.73 4.61
N ALA A 106 -7.63 -3.00 4.21
CA ALA A 106 -7.16 -3.45 2.90
C ALA A 106 -5.70 -3.05 2.59
N GLY A 107 -4.90 -2.73 3.61
CA GLY A 107 -3.54 -2.23 3.47
C GLY A 107 -3.42 -0.80 2.95
N ILE A 108 -4.53 -0.04 2.92
CA ILE A 108 -4.52 1.39 2.58
C ILE A 108 -3.78 2.17 3.68
N ASP A 109 -2.90 3.07 3.25
CA ASP A 109 -2.05 3.89 4.12
C ASP A 109 -2.29 5.40 3.91
N GLU A 110 -2.34 6.15 5.00
CA GLU A 110 -2.49 7.62 5.03
C GLU A 110 -1.23 8.31 5.58
N SER A 111 -0.31 7.56 6.19
CA SER A 111 0.77 8.11 7.03
C SER A 111 1.97 8.63 6.24
N ASN A 112 2.23 8.06 5.06
CA ASN A 112 3.42 8.37 4.25
C ASN A 112 3.08 9.11 2.95
N VAL A 113 1.92 9.73 2.87
CA VAL A 113 1.48 10.57 1.76
C VAL A 113 1.08 11.94 2.30
N GLU A 114 1.40 13.02 1.57
CA GLU A 114 1.02 14.37 2.02
C GLU A 114 -0.50 14.54 2.01
N HIS A 115 -1.14 14.06 0.94
CA HIS A 115 -2.58 14.10 0.73
C HIS A 115 -3.04 12.82 0.02
N GLY A 116 -4.24 12.35 0.39
CA GLY A 116 -4.88 11.21 -0.26
C GLY A 116 -4.73 9.89 0.50
N LEU A 117 -5.22 8.82 -0.11
CA LEU A 117 -5.13 7.45 0.37
C LEU A 117 -4.20 6.67 -0.56
N LEU A 118 -3.18 6.01 0.01
CA LEU A 118 -2.27 5.17 -0.76
C LEU A 118 -2.80 3.74 -0.80
N LEU A 119 -3.16 3.26 -1.99
CA LEU A 119 -3.60 1.89 -2.20
C LEU A 119 -2.41 0.93 -2.32
N LEU A 120 -2.65 -0.37 -2.12
CA LEU A 120 -1.65 -1.39 -2.42
C LEU A 120 -1.51 -1.60 -3.94
N PRO A 121 -0.36 -2.11 -4.42
CA PRO A 121 -0.24 -2.56 -5.81
C PRO A 121 -1.30 -3.62 -6.11
N ALA A 122 -1.94 -3.52 -7.28
CA ALA A 122 -2.95 -4.48 -7.72
C ALA A 122 -2.37 -5.90 -7.85
N ASP A 123 -1.13 -6.00 -8.33
CA ASP A 123 -0.35 -7.24 -8.37
C ASP A 123 1.08 -6.98 -7.80
N PRO A 124 1.27 -7.20 -6.48
CA PRO A 124 2.57 -7.02 -5.84
C PRO A 124 3.63 -8.02 -6.34
N ASP A 125 3.22 -9.23 -6.74
CA ASP A 125 4.14 -10.26 -7.23
C ASP A 125 4.69 -9.86 -8.60
N GLU A 126 3.84 -9.34 -9.49
CA GLU A 126 4.29 -8.81 -10.78
C GLU A 126 5.18 -7.58 -10.59
N SER A 127 4.86 -6.71 -9.63
CA SER A 127 5.71 -5.58 -9.29
C SER A 127 7.10 -6.01 -8.79
N ALA A 128 7.22 -7.19 -8.18
CA ALA A 128 8.50 -7.75 -7.75
C ALA A 128 9.27 -8.48 -8.86
N ARG A 129 8.61 -8.87 -9.96
CA ARG A 129 9.26 -9.51 -11.13
C ARG A 129 9.89 -8.52 -12.10
N GLN A 130 9.37 -7.29 -12.17
CA GLN A 130 9.81 -6.21 -13.07
C GLN A 130 11.11 -5.56 -12.58
#